data_AF-A0A9D1E8G6-F1
#
_entry.id   AF-A0A9D1E8G6-F1
#
_cell.length_a   1.000
_cell.length_b   1.000
_cell.length_c   1.000
_cell.angle_alpha   90.00
_cell.angle_beta   90.00
_cell.angle_gamma   90.00
#
_symmetry.space_group_name_H-M   'P 1'
#
loop_
_entity.id
_entity.type
_entity.pdbx_description
1 polymer ?
#
loop_
_entity_poly.entity_id
_entity_poly.type
_entity_poly.pdbx_seq_one_letter_code
_entity_poly.pdbx_strand_id
1 'polypeptide(L)'
;MSKLVNEASIPALLEEMSVKEKVDLLVGKSFFSTQEMPKYGIPSIRYLDGATGVNLMQYMGELVGLKMAVESEETPEAAPAEEKQPSG
;
A
#
# COMPACT_ATOMS: atom_id res chain seq x y z
N MET A 1 7.20 -17.11 -14.42
CA MET A 1 6.29 -16.24 -13.65
C MET A 1 5.43 -15.48 -14.62
N SER A 2 4.13 -15.66 -14.51
CA SER A 2 3.14 -14.95 -15.29
C SER A 2 3.12 -13.46 -14.93
N LYS A 3 2.77 -12.62 -15.91
CA LYS A 3 2.66 -11.16 -15.76
C LYS A 3 1.26 -10.73 -16.18
N LEU A 4 0.74 -9.68 -15.56
CA LEU A 4 -0.48 -9.03 -16.00
C LEU A 4 -0.19 -8.26 -17.30
N VAL A 5 -0.67 -8.80 -18.42
CA VAL A 5 -0.52 -8.19 -19.76
C VAL A 5 -1.88 -7.73 -20.28
N ASN A 6 -2.90 -8.57 -20.10
CA ASN A 6 -4.29 -8.32 -20.47
C ASN A 6 -5.22 -9.23 -19.65
N GLU A 7 -6.52 -9.16 -19.89
CA GLU A 7 -7.51 -9.96 -19.17
C GLU A 7 -7.25 -11.48 -19.26
N ALA A 8 -6.84 -11.98 -20.42
CA ALA A 8 -6.57 -13.41 -20.63
C ALA A 8 -5.40 -13.95 -19.79
N SER A 9 -4.51 -13.07 -19.30
CA SER A 9 -3.39 -13.45 -18.43
C SER A 9 -3.79 -13.67 -16.96
N ILE A 10 -4.99 -13.24 -16.55
CA ILE A 10 -5.42 -13.25 -15.14
C ILE A 10 -5.49 -14.67 -14.54
N PRO A 11 -6.09 -15.69 -15.19
CA PRO A 11 -6.22 -17.01 -14.57
C PRO A 11 -4.87 -17.65 -14.20
N ALA A 12 -3.90 -17.64 -15.11
CA ALA A 12 -2.56 -18.19 -14.87
C ALA A 12 -1.81 -17.46 -13.74
N LEU A 13 -1.98 -16.14 -13.66
CA LEU A 13 -1.41 -15.33 -12.58
C LEU A 13 -2.05 -15.67 -11.22
N LEU A 14 -3.37 -15.85 -11.17
CA LEU A 14 -4.08 -16.25 -9.94
C LEU A 14 -3.71 -17.67 -9.48
N GLU A 15 -3.38 -18.58 -10.40
CA GLU A 15 -2.88 -19.92 -10.06
C GLU A 15 -1.50 -19.87 -9.40
N GLU A 16 -0.63 -18.96 -9.83
CA GLU A 16 0.72 -18.78 -9.25
C GLU A 16 0.70 -18.06 -7.88
N MET A 17 -0.38 -17.33 -7.55
CA MET A 17 -0.49 -16.57 -6.32
C MET A 17 -0.78 -17.43 -5.09
N SER A 18 -0.04 -17.14 -4.01
CA SER A 18 -0.37 -17.60 -2.67
C SER A 18 -1.69 -17.01 -2.18
N VAL A 19 -2.31 -17.66 -1.18
CA VAL A 19 -3.53 -17.15 -0.54
C VAL A 19 -3.28 -15.76 0.07
N LYS A 20 -2.10 -15.54 0.68
CA LYS A 20 -1.77 -14.23 1.25
C LYS A 20 -1.72 -13.14 0.19
N GLU A 21 -1.06 -13.37 -0.95
CA GLU A 21 -1.03 -12.39 -2.05
C GLU A 21 -2.45 -12.09 -2.55
N LYS A 22 -3.33 -13.08 -2.64
CA LYS A 22 -4.74 -12.86 -3.01
C LYS A 22 -5.46 -11.98 -1.99
N VAL A 23 -5.25 -12.23 -0.70
CA VAL A 23 -5.86 -11.43 0.38
C VAL A 23 -5.33 -10.00 0.37
N ASP A 24 -4.03 -9.80 0.15
CA ASP A 24 -3.41 -8.47 0.09
C ASP A 24 -4.02 -7.62 -1.04
N LEU A 25 -4.48 -8.22 -2.15
CA LEU A 25 -5.18 -7.50 -3.24
C LEU A 25 -6.63 -7.11 -2.91
N LEU A 26 -7.22 -7.66 -1.84
CA LEU A 26 -8.60 -7.33 -1.43
C LEU A 26 -8.67 -6.13 -0.48
N VAL A 27 -7.51 -5.62 -0.05
CA VAL A 27 -7.42 -4.51 0.91
C VAL A 27 -6.66 -3.36 0.27
N GLY A 28 -7.07 -2.13 0.58
CA GLY A 28 -6.30 -0.94 0.22
C GLY A 28 -4.96 -0.91 0.95
N LYS A 29 -3.92 -0.42 0.26
CA LYS A 29 -2.63 -0.11 0.89
C LYS A 29 -2.71 1.16 1.73
N SER A 30 -3.56 2.09 1.33
CA SER A 30 -3.85 3.35 2.01
C SER A 30 -5.33 3.69 1.86
N PHE A 31 -5.74 4.88 2.28
CA PHE A 31 -7.09 5.38 2.09
C PHE A 31 -7.50 5.42 0.61
N PHE A 32 -6.55 5.68 -0.30
CA PHE A 32 -6.85 5.95 -1.71
C PHE A 32 -6.01 5.13 -2.70
N SER A 33 -5.19 4.18 -2.27
CA SER A 33 -4.33 3.39 -3.16
C SER A 33 -4.40 1.88 -2.90
N THR A 34 -4.31 1.06 -3.96
CA THR A 34 -4.20 -0.40 -3.85
C THR A 34 -2.79 -0.86 -3.53
N GLN A 35 -2.65 -2.09 -3.06
CA GLN A 35 -1.37 -2.77 -2.96
C GLN A 35 -0.78 -3.03 -4.35
N GLU A 36 0.50 -2.66 -4.56
CA GLU A 36 1.27 -3.07 -5.73
C GLU A 36 1.82 -4.50 -5.58
N MET A 37 1.97 -5.20 -6.72
CA MET A 37 2.65 -6.49 -6.80
C MET A 37 3.64 -6.51 -7.98
N PRO A 38 4.85 -5.95 -7.80
CA PRO A 38 5.86 -5.86 -8.87
C PRO A 38 6.23 -7.23 -9.48
N LYS A 39 6.18 -8.29 -8.66
CA LYS A 39 6.39 -9.68 -9.07
C LYS A 39 5.51 -10.09 -10.25
N TYR A 40 4.26 -9.66 -10.28
CA TYR A 40 3.31 -9.95 -11.36
C TYR A 40 3.11 -8.79 -12.34
N GLY A 41 3.83 -7.68 -12.16
CA GLY A 41 3.67 -6.47 -12.98
C GLY A 41 2.40 -5.68 -12.67
N ILE A 42 1.83 -5.84 -11.47
CA ILE A 42 0.62 -5.12 -11.06
C ILE A 42 1.02 -3.81 -10.36
N PRO A 43 0.67 -2.64 -10.91
CA PRO A 43 0.94 -1.36 -10.28
C PRO A 43 -0.05 -1.07 -9.13
N SER A 44 0.29 -0.13 -8.27
CA SER A 44 -0.69 0.48 -7.35
C SER A 44 -1.65 1.37 -8.14
N ILE A 45 -2.95 1.26 -7.88
CA ILE A 45 -4.02 2.05 -8.49
C ILE A 45 -4.51 3.07 -7.47
N ARG A 46 -4.69 4.33 -7.90
CA ARG A 46 -5.23 5.41 -7.07
C ARG A 46 -6.71 5.65 -7.35
N TYR A 47 -7.52 5.64 -6.30
CA TYR A 47 -8.94 5.95 -6.32
C TYR A 47 -9.18 7.36 -5.76
N LEU A 48 -9.99 8.15 -6.46
CA LEU A 48 -10.41 9.47 -6.01
C LEU A 48 -11.90 9.63 -6.28
N ASP A 49 -12.58 10.39 -5.42
CA ASP A 49 -13.96 10.77 -5.68
C ASP A 49 -14.06 11.62 -6.95
N GLY A 50 -15.13 11.37 -7.72
CA GLY A 50 -15.26 11.86 -9.09
C GLY A 50 -16.65 12.34 -9.52
N ALA A 51 -17.68 12.22 -8.66
CA ALA A 51 -19.09 12.41 -9.07
C ALA A 51 -19.38 13.77 -9.74
N THR A 52 -18.62 14.80 -9.40
CA THR A 52 -18.72 16.16 -10.00
C THR A 52 -17.34 16.69 -10.42
N GLY A 53 -16.41 15.81 -10.77
CA GLY A 53 -15.01 16.14 -11.04
C GLY A 53 -14.05 15.56 -10.00
N VAL A 54 -12.75 15.63 -10.30
CA VAL A 54 -11.70 14.98 -9.51
C VAL A 54 -11.51 15.68 -8.17
N ASN A 55 -11.58 14.93 -7.07
CA ASN A 55 -11.27 15.44 -5.75
C ASN A 55 -9.75 15.59 -5.52
N LEU A 56 -9.21 16.77 -5.84
CA LEU A 56 -7.79 17.07 -5.68
C LEU A 56 -7.34 17.17 -4.21
N MET A 57 -8.27 17.38 -3.27
CA MET A 57 -7.93 17.39 -1.84
C MET A 57 -7.58 15.99 -1.36
N GLN A 58 -8.31 14.96 -1.80
CA GLN A 58 -7.95 13.56 -1.54
C GLN A 58 -6.59 13.21 -2.17
N TYR A 59 -6.36 13.67 -3.41
CA TYR A 59 -5.08 13.44 -4.09
C TYR A 59 -3.90 14.04 -3.31
N MET A 60 -4.03 15.28 -2.84
CA MET A 60 -2.98 15.93 -2.07
C MET A 60 -2.78 15.25 -0.70
N GLY A 61 -3.86 14.92 0.00
CA GLY A 61 -3.80 14.21 1.28
C GLY A 61 -3.09 12.87 1.17
N GLU A 62 -3.37 12.11 0.11
CA GLU A 62 -2.71 10.84 -0.19
C GLU A 62 -1.20 11.01 -0.42
N LEU A 63 -0.78 12.02 -1.20
CA LEU A 63 0.64 12.29 -1.44
C LEU A 63 1.40 12.67 -0.16
N VAL A 64 0.77 13.50 0.69
CA VAL A 64 1.35 13.88 1.98
C VAL A 64 1.46 12.66 2.90
N GLY A 65 0.39 11.87 3.01
CA GLY A 65 0.37 10.65 3.83
C GLY A 65 1.43 9.63 3.40
N LEU A 66 1.56 9.39 2.09
CA LEU A 66 2.61 8.51 1.54
C LEU A 66 4.01 9.05 1.83
N LYS A 67 4.24 10.35 1.68
CA LYS A 67 5.53 10.96 2.00
C LYS A 67 5.89 10.77 3.47
N MET A 68 4.95 11.05 4.37
CA MET A 68 5.17 10.89 5.81
C MET A 68 5.44 9.43 6.19
N ALA A 69 4.74 8.47 5.56
CA ALA A 69 4.97 7.04 5.80
C ALA A 69 6.38 6.60 5.36
N VAL A 70 6.87 7.10 4.22
CA VAL A 70 8.25 6.81 3.77
C VAL A 70 9.27 7.40 4.75
N GLU A 71 9.09 8.64 5.18
CA GLU A 71 9.99 9.30 6.12
C GLU A 71 10.02 8.59 7.49
N SER A 72 8.89 8.07 7.97
CA SER A 72 8.85 7.32 9.23
C SER A 72 9.57 5.96 9.16
N GLU A 73 9.58 5.30 8.01
CA GLU A 73 10.28 4.01 7.84
C GLU A 73 11.81 4.21 7.74
N GLU A 74 12.27 5.36 7.25
CA GLU A 74 13.70 5.70 7.14
C GLU A 74 14.33 6.14 8.47
N THR A 75 13.52 6.57 9.44
CA THR A 75 13.96 6.89 10.80
C THR A 75 13.43 5.83 11.76
N PRO A 76 14.17 4.73 12.02
CA PRO A 76 13.72 3.78 13.02
C PRO A 76 13.67 4.52 14.36
N GLU A 77 12.44 4.69 14.87
CA GLU A 77 12.17 5.25 16.18
C GLU A 77 13.02 4.47 17.20
N ALA A 78 14.01 5.13 17.79
CA ALA A 78 14.76 4.56 18.88
C ALA A 78 13.74 4.22 19.97
N ALA A 79 13.65 2.92 20.31
CA ALA A 79 12.74 2.43 21.34
C ALA A 79 12.79 3.35 22.58
N PRO A 80 11.65 3.75 23.16
CA PRO A 80 11.65 4.62 24.32
C PRO A 80 12.48 3.96 25.42
N ALA A 81 13.50 4.69 25.90
CA ALA A 81 14.34 4.24 26.99
C ALA A 81 13.46 3.92 28.18
N GLU A 82 13.55 2.68 28.65
CA GLU A 82 12.90 2.19 29.85
C GLU A 82 13.31 3.11 31.02
N GLU A 83 12.38 3.96 31.47
CA GLU A 83 12.59 4.84 32.61
C GLU A 83 12.69 3.95 33.85
N LYS A 84 13.93 3.63 34.26
CA LYS A 84 14.20 2.97 35.54
C LYS A 84 13.63 3.84 36.65
N GLN A 85 12.49 3.42 37.20
CA GLN A 85 12.00 3.94 38.48
C GLN A 85 13.12 3.80 39.53
N PRO A 86 13.47 4.86 40.27
CA PRO A 86 14.45 4.75 41.34
C PRO A 86 13.86 3.91 42.47
N SER A 87 14.58 2.85 42.82
CA SER A 87 14.38 2.10 44.07
C SER A 87 14.71 3.03 45.24
N GLY A 88 13.70 3.44 46.00
CA GLY A 88 13.82 4.18 47.25
C GLY A 88 12.60 4.00 48.13
#